data_AF-A0A9N8KT37-F1
#
_entry.id   AF-A0A9N8KT37-F1
#
_cell.length_a   1.000
_cell.length_b   1.000
_cell.length_c   1.000
_cell.angle_alpha   90.00
_cell.angle_beta   90.00
_cell.angle_gamma   90.00
#
_symmetry.space_group_name_H-M   'P 1'
#
loop_
_entity.id
_entity.type
_entity.pdbx_description
1 polymer ?
#
loop_
_entity_poly.entity_id
_entity_poly.type
_entity_poly.pdbx_seq_one_letter_code
_entity_poly.pdbx_strand_id
1 'polypeptide(L)'
;MNNPKKKKGIKRYTRKTIAGIKLPPLEPIPDSDIKTIVDVDPAFYTLIDGRPIRPSTSIHQYKHNIKNVALNRTLHGFLVDEILRIDKEIETERNCFDAAYKHFEEYQNSFDKFLADDNNKTIAIMQRSDALAKELANQTEECKRLKELPSPKLYFETPDQLLTIFGLLEKQNLNYLLFATELSSEKNRFLRTVEKMKQTLRQELDFIQEKNKEIQDTIKWNEDREVERKEVFFKILKDKIKDLVSSSTVLQIFNYVDFAYQHLIAPNEVKLTSLDMVQALEREYDNLSMCVSAYDLDMIKQIEKETYEHGNRELKQAKEASKLLKDVDKLSKRLKSSYEPTRRKMYD
;
A
#
# COMPACT_ATOMS: atom_id res chain seq x y z
N MET A 1 -64.21 -25.91 7.45
CA MET A 1 -64.21 -26.94 6.40
C MET A 1 -63.45 -26.42 5.18
N ASN A 2 -62.33 -27.06 4.88
CA ASN A 2 -61.65 -27.26 3.58
C ASN A 2 -61.44 -26.09 2.61
N ASN A 3 -60.23 -25.54 2.67
CA ASN A 3 -59.53 -24.89 1.56
C ASN A 3 -59.13 -25.93 0.48
N PRO A 4 -59.27 -25.67 -0.83
CA PRO A 4 -58.94 -26.62 -1.87
C PRO A 4 -57.42 -26.69 -2.10
N LYS A 5 -56.84 -27.88 -1.84
CA LYS A 5 -55.44 -28.19 -2.09
C LYS A 5 -55.14 -28.16 -3.59
N LYS A 6 -54.34 -27.18 -4.05
CA LYS A 6 -53.69 -27.20 -5.37
C LYS A 6 -52.74 -28.41 -5.45
N LYS A 7 -53.05 -29.37 -6.32
CA LYS A 7 -52.19 -30.50 -6.68
C LYS A 7 -50.93 -29.97 -7.37
N LYS A 8 -49.78 -30.01 -6.69
CA LYS A 8 -48.46 -29.84 -7.35
C LYS A 8 -48.15 -31.14 -8.10
N GLY A 9 -48.18 -31.08 -9.44
CA GLY A 9 -47.73 -32.16 -10.30
C GLY A 9 -46.22 -32.33 -10.17
N ILE A 10 -45.78 -33.43 -9.54
CA ILE A 10 -44.38 -33.82 -9.51
C ILE A 10 -44.04 -34.39 -10.89
N LYS A 11 -43.40 -33.59 -11.75
CA LYS A 11 -42.79 -34.09 -12.99
C LYS A 11 -41.62 -35.00 -12.60
N ARG A 12 -41.78 -36.32 -12.79
CA ARG A 12 -40.70 -37.29 -12.69
C ARG A 12 -39.71 -37.07 -13.84
N TYR A 13 -38.56 -36.48 -13.55
CA TYR A 13 -37.42 -36.51 -14.47
C TYR A 13 -36.79 -37.89 -14.42
N THR A 14 -36.94 -38.65 -15.50
CA THR A 14 -36.19 -39.89 -15.73
C THR A 14 -34.72 -39.55 -15.95
N ARG A 15 -33.84 -39.95 -15.02
CA ARG A 15 -32.39 -39.80 -15.16
C ARG A 15 -31.90 -40.67 -16.31
N LYS A 16 -31.39 -40.05 -17.38
CA LYS A 16 -30.57 -40.75 -18.38
C LYS A 16 -29.20 -41.03 -17.76
N THR A 17 -28.89 -42.29 -17.55
CA THR A 17 -27.56 -42.77 -17.16
C THR A 17 -26.64 -42.76 -18.38
N ILE A 18 -25.61 -41.91 -18.38
CA ILE A 18 -24.44 -42.09 -19.23
C ILE A 18 -23.34 -42.65 -18.33
N ALA A 19 -22.83 -43.83 -18.67
CA ALA A 19 -21.60 -44.42 -18.11
C ALA A 19 -21.55 -44.72 -16.59
N GLY A 20 -22.65 -45.12 -15.95
CA GLY A 20 -22.60 -45.94 -14.73
C GLY A 20 -22.05 -45.32 -13.43
N ILE A 21 -21.69 -44.03 -13.40
CA ILE A 21 -21.20 -43.36 -12.19
C ILE A 21 -22.36 -42.59 -11.54
N LYS A 22 -22.67 -42.92 -10.28
CA LYS A 22 -23.65 -42.18 -9.46
C LYS A 22 -22.96 -40.97 -8.83
N LEU A 23 -23.25 -39.77 -9.33
CA LEU A 23 -22.88 -38.52 -8.67
C LEU A 23 -23.70 -38.33 -7.38
N PRO A 24 -23.12 -37.75 -6.31
CA PRO A 24 -23.83 -37.45 -5.07
C PRO A 24 -24.95 -36.42 -5.27
N PRO A 25 -25.98 -36.38 -4.39
CA PRO A 25 -27.11 -35.48 -4.54
C PRO A 25 -26.68 -34.02 -4.30
N LEU A 26 -27.03 -33.14 -5.23
CA LEU A 26 -26.94 -31.69 -5.03
C LEU A 26 -28.09 -31.26 -4.10
N GLU A 27 -27.75 -30.60 -3.00
CA GLU A 27 -28.74 -29.93 -2.15
C GLU A 27 -29.33 -28.73 -2.90
N PRO A 28 -30.65 -28.50 -2.84
CA PRO A 28 -31.28 -27.36 -3.50
C PRO A 28 -30.92 -26.07 -2.75
N ILE A 29 -30.01 -25.29 -3.33
CA ILE A 29 -29.74 -23.91 -2.94
C ILE A 29 -31.01 -23.09 -3.28
N PRO A 30 -31.51 -22.21 -2.40
CA PRO A 30 -32.71 -21.42 -2.69
C PRO A 30 -32.53 -20.50 -3.91
N ASP A 31 -33.43 -20.66 -4.89
CA ASP A 31 -33.46 -20.01 -6.22
C ASP A 31 -33.57 -18.47 -6.22
N SER A 32 -33.41 -17.78 -5.09
CA SER A 32 -33.67 -16.33 -5.01
C SER A 32 -32.46 -15.42 -5.28
N ASP A 33 -31.22 -15.94 -5.24
CA ASP A 33 -30.01 -15.09 -5.29
C ASP A 33 -29.09 -15.34 -6.49
N ILE A 34 -29.43 -16.27 -7.39
CA ILE A 34 -28.65 -16.48 -8.61
C ILE A 34 -29.20 -15.57 -9.70
N LYS A 35 -28.71 -14.33 -9.74
CA LYS A 35 -28.91 -13.44 -10.90
C LYS A 35 -28.10 -14.02 -12.06
N THR A 36 -28.81 -14.56 -13.04
CA THR A 36 -28.18 -15.07 -14.26
C THR A 36 -27.89 -13.92 -15.22
N ILE A 37 -27.00 -14.13 -16.19
CA ILE A 37 -26.64 -13.10 -17.20
C ILE A 37 -27.88 -12.62 -17.98
N VAL A 38 -28.94 -13.43 -18.03
CA VAL A 38 -30.25 -13.10 -18.61
C VAL A 38 -30.99 -11.99 -17.84
N ASP A 39 -30.74 -11.86 -16.53
CA ASP A 39 -31.36 -10.85 -15.66
C ASP A 39 -30.66 -9.48 -15.76
N VAL A 40 -29.39 -9.46 -16.20
CA VAL A 40 -28.57 -8.25 -16.37
C VAL A 40 -28.73 -7.66 -17.77
N ASP A 41 -28.81 -8.53 -18.79
CA ASP A 41 -29.11 -8.14 -20.16
C ASP A 41 -29.95 -9.24 -20.85
N PRO A 42 -31.27 -9.04 -20.98
CA PRO A 42 -32.16 -10.00 -21.64
C PRO A 42 -31.75 -10.30 -23.09
N ALA A 43 -30.96 -9.42 -23.72
CA ALA A 43 -30.55 -9.55 -25.10
C ALA A 43 -29.27 -10.39 -25.30
N PHE A 44 -28.54 -10.73 -24.23
CA PHE A 44 -27.21 -11.33 -24.29
C PHE A 44 -27.17 -12.65 -25.08
N TYR A 45 -28.13 -13.55 -24.84
CA TYR A 45 -28.17 -14.84 -25.54
C TYR A 45 -28.87 -14.79 -26.90
N THR A 46 -29.77 -13.82 -27.13
CA THR A 46 -30.33 -13.55 -28.47
C THR A 46 -29.28 -13.07 -29.47
N LEU A 47 -28.13 -12.58 -29.01
CA LEU A 47 -27.00 -12.16 -29.85
C LEU A 47 -26.09 -13.32 -30.28
N ILE A 48 -26.17 -14.49 -29.63
CA ILE A 48 -25.20 -15.60 -29.79
C ILE A 48 -25.78 -16.77 -30.63
N ASP A 49 -27.05 -16.72 -31.03
CA ASP A 49 -27.73 -17.75 -31.85
C ASP A 49 -27.28 -17.79 -33.34
N GLY A 50 -25.97 -17.80 -33.60
CA GLY A 50 -25.42 -18.14 -34.91
C GLY A 50 -25.62 -17.10 -36.02
N ARG A 51 -25.90 -15.84 -35.69
CA ARG A 51 -25.86 -14.74 -36.67
C ARG A 51 -24.55 -13.97 -36.52
N PRO A 52 -23.84 -13.67 -37.63
CA PRO A 52 -22.67 -12.78 -37.59
C PRO A 52 -23.07 -11.45 -36.96
N ILE A 53 -22.30 -10.99 -35.98
CA ILE A 53 -22.41 -9.64 -35.41
C ILE A 53 -22.31 -8.67 -36.59
N ARG A 54 -23.42 -8.02 -36.95
CA ARG A 54 -23.33 -6.90 -37.89
C ARG A 54 -22.47 -5.84 -37.20
N PRO A 55 -21.33 -5.41 -37.77
CA PRO A 55 -20.57 -4.32 -37.18
C PRO A 55 -21.55 -3.15 -37.02
N SER A 56 -21.68 -2.63 -35.80
CA SER A 56 -22.59 -1.54 -35.49
C SER A 56 -22.28 -0.40 -36.46
N THR A 57 -23.12 -0.25 -37.48
CA THR A 57 -22.82 0.58 -38.66
C THR A 57 -23.10 2.06 -38.37
N SER A 58 -23.24 2.42 -37.08
CA SER A 58 -23.38 3.81 -36.66
C SER A 58 -22.00 4.44 -36.54
N ILE A 59 -21.57 5.08 -37.63
CA ILE A 59 -20.42 6.01 -37.67
C ILE A 59 -20.45 6.99 -36.48
N HIS A 60 -21.64 7.36 -36.00
CA HIS A 60 -21.83 8.20 -34.83
C HIS A 60 -21.27 7.60 -33.52
N GLN A 61 -21.45 6.31 -33.27
CA GLN A 61 -20.95 5.65 -32.06
C GLN A 61 -19.42 5.49 -32.12
N TYR A 62 -18.87 5.20 -33.30
CA TYR A 62 -17.42 5.22 -33.52
C TYR A 62 -16.81 6.61 -33.31
N LYS A 63 -17.44 7.66 -33.88
CA LYS A 63 -17.02 9.06 -33.68
C LYS A 63 -17.10 9.48 -32.21
N HIS A 64 -18.11 9.01 -31.48
CA HIS A 64 -18.25 9.25 -30.05
C HIS A 64 -17.15 8.54 -29.25
N ASN A 65 -16.86 7.28 -29.55
CA ASN A 65 -15.79 6.53 -28.89
C ASN A 65 -14.41 7.16 -29.14
N ILE A 66 -14.11 7.59 -30.36
CA ILE A 66 -12.86 8.32 -30.66
C ILE A 66 -12.77 9.61 -29.84
N LYS A 67 -13.86 10.38 -29.77
CA LYS A 67 -13.89 11.61 -28.94
C LYS A 67 -13.64 11.31 -27.47
N ASN A 68 -14.24 10.26 -26.92
CA ASN A 68 -14.04 9.86 -25.52
C ASN A 68 -12.60 9.39 -25.28
N VAL A 69 -12.00 8.63 -26.21
CA VAL A 69 -10.60 8.22 -26.11
C VAL A 69 -9.66 9.43 -26.17
N ALA A 70 -9.93 10.39 -27.06
CA ALA A 70 -9.16 11.63 -27.14
C ALA A 70 -9.28 12.46 -25.85
N LEU A 71 -10.50 12.61 -25.33
CA LEU A 71 -10.78 13.32 -24.07
C LEU A 71 -10.06 12.65 -22.88
N ASN A 72 -10.14 11.33 -22.78
CA ASN A 72 -9.49 10.58 -21.72
C ASN A 72 -7.96 10.69 -21.81
N ARG A 73 -7.39 10.71 -23.02
CA ARG A 73 -5.95 10.97 -23.22
C ARG A 73 -5.56 12.38 -22.79
N THR A 74 -6.34 13.40 -23.12
CA THR A 74 -6.06 14.77 -22.67
C THR A 74 -6.17 14.93 -21.15
N LEU A 75 -7.17 14.29 -20.53
CA LEU A 75 -7.33 14.27 -19.08
C LEU A 75 -6.16 13.56 -18.41
N HIS A 76 -5.73 12.43 -18.95
CA HIS A 76 -4.56 11.71 -18.46
C HIS A 76 -3.30 12.57 -18.54
N GLY A 77 -3.06 13.25 -19.66
CA GLY A 77 -1.94 14.19 -19.81
C GLY A 77 -1.97 15.29 -18.75
N PHE A 78 -3.14 15.91 -18.53
CA PHE A 78 -3.31 16.91 -17.48
C PHE A 78 -3.01 16.36 -16.08
N LEU A 79 -3.49 15.17 -15.75
CA LEU A 79 -3.21 14.54 -14.45
C LEU A 79 -1.72 14.24 -14.27
N VAL A 80 -1.03 13.80 -15.32
CA VAL A 80 0.43 13.56 -15.28
C VAL A 80 1.19 14.86 -15.06
N ASP A 81 0.81 15.94 -15.73
CA ASP A 81 1.43 17.26 -15.55
C ASP A 81 1.21 17.80 -14.12
N GLU A 82 0.01 17.60 -13.56
CA GLU A 82 -0.30 17.96 -12.17
C GLU A 82 0.55 17.16 -11.17
N ILE A 83 0.73 15.86 -11.39
CA ILE A 83 1.61 15.01 -10.57
C ILE A 83 3.06 15.53 -10.64
N LEU A 84 3.57 15.83 -11.84
CA LEU A 84 4.90 16.39 -12.03
C LEU A 84 5.08 17.74 -11.32
N ARG A 85 4.05 18.60 -11.32
CA ARG A 85 4.09 19.87 -10.58
C ARG A 85 4.20 19.62 -9.07
N ILE A 86 3.37 18.73 -8.54
CA ILE A 86 3.38 18.38 -7.10
C ILE A 86 4.74 17.80 -6.70
N ASP A 87 5.30 16.88 -7.48
CA ASP A 87 6.60 16.28 -7.19
C ASP A 87 7.72 17.34 -7.13
N LYS A 88 7.69 18.30 -8.06
CA LYS A 88 8.64 19.40 -8.08
C LYS A 88 8.47 20.35 -6.89
N GLU A 89 7.24 20.66 -6.50
CA GLU A 89 6.95 21.46 -5.30
C GLU A 89 7.49 20.77 -4.04
N ILE A 90 7.21 19.48 -3.87
CA ILE A 90 7.74 18.67 -2.75
C ILE A 90 9.27 18.69 -2.71
N GLU A 91 9.93 18.57 -3.87
CA GLU A 91 11.39 18.64 -3.95
C GLU A 91 11.92 20.00 -3.50
N THR A 92 11.27 21.11 -3.91
CA THR A 92 11.65 22.45 -3.46
C THR A 92 11.40 22.68 -1.97
N GLU A 93 10.30 22.15 -1.42
CA GLU A 93 10.00 22.22 0.01
C GLU A 93 11.03 21.46 0.84
N ARG A 94 11.44 20.26 0.39
CA ARG A 94 12.50 19.47 1.04
C ARG A 94 13.83 20.22 1.02
N ASN A 95 14.20 20.82 -0.10
CA ASN A 95 15.43 21.61 -0.18
C ASN A 95 15.40 22.82 0.76
N CYS A 96 14.24 23.48 0.90
CA CYS A 96 14.06 24.57 1.86
C CYS A 96 14.16 24.09 3.31
N PHE A 97 13.54 22.94 3.62
CA PHE A 97 13.62 22.30 4.93
C PHE A 97 15.06 21.93 5.29
N ASP A 98 15.80 21.31 4.38
CA ASP A 98 17.20 20.91 4.61
C ASP A 98 18.10 22.13 4.85
N ALA A 99 17.86 23.23 4.12
CA ALA A 99 18.58 24.49 4.35
C ALA A 99 18.26 25.08 5.73
N ALA A 100 16.98 25.11 6.12
CA ALA A 100 16.57 25.58 7.44
C ALA A 100 17.17 24.69 8.55
N TYR A 101 17.15 23.37 8.37
CA TYR A 101 17.71 22.41 9.32
C TYR A 101 19.21 22.64 9.54
N LYS A 102 19.99 22.86 8.46
CA LYS A 102 21.42 23.20 8.57
C LYS A 102 21.63 24.49 9.36
N HIS A 103 20.83 25.53 9.12
CA HIS A 103 20.93 26.75 9.90
C HIS A 103 20.58 26.54 11.38
N PHE A 104 19.58 25.72 11.68
CA PHE A 104 19.26 25.36 13.07
C PHE A 104 20.43 24.61 13.76
N GLU A 105 21.06 23.66 13.06
CA GLU A 105 22.22 22.94 13.56
C GLU A 105 23.42 23.87 13.78
N GLU A 106 23.67 24.81 12.87
CA GLU A 106 24.68 25.86 13.03
C GLU A 106 24.40 26.74 14.25
N TYR A 107 23.15 27.15 14.47
CA TYR A 107 22.76 27.94 15.64
C TYR A 107 22.91 27.15 16.94
N GLN A 108 22.52 25.88 16.96
CA GLN A 108 22.71 25.01 18.12
C GLN A 108 24.19 24.86 18.47
N ASN A 109 25.03 24.58 17.48
CA ASN A 109 26.48 24.48 17.66
C ASN A 109 27.11 25.80 18.14
N SER A 110 26.63 26.93 17.63
CA SER A 110 27.06 28.26 18.08
C SER A 110 26.66 28.53 19.53
N PHE A 111 25.44 28.14 19.90
CA PHE A 111 24.92 28.29 21.25
C PHE A 111 25.67 27.41 22.25
N ASP A 112 25.97 26.15 21.91
CA ASP A 112 26.76 25.26 22.75
C ASP A 112 28.19 25.79 22.96
N LYS A 113 28.81 26.35 21.92
CA LYS A 113 30.10 27.05 22.05
C LYS A 113 30.00 28.25 22.98
N PHE A 114 28.95 29.05 22.85
CA PHE A 114 28.71 30.19 23.73
C PHE A 114 28.55 29.76 25.19
N LEU A 115 27.79 28.69 25.46
CA LEU A 115 27.63 28.13 26.81
C LEU A 115 28.95 27.61 27.38
N ALA A 116 29.76 26.94 26.56
CA ALA A 116 31.07 26.46 26.96
C ALA A 116 32.00 27.63 27.33
N ASP A 117 32.02 28.69 26.52
CA ASP A 117 32.81 29.90 26.78
C ASP A 117 32.36 30.63 28.05
N ASP A 118 31.05 30.74 28.29
CA ASP A 118 30.51 31.39 29.49
C ASP A 118 30.81 30.58 30.77
N ASN A 119 30.71 29.25 30.68
CA ASN A 119 31.11 28.37 31.77
C ASN A 119 32.61 28.48 32.06
N ASN A 120 33.46 28.51 31.02
CA ASN A 120 34.90 28.71 31.17
C ASN A 120 35.23 30.05 31.82
N LYS A 121 34.54 31.14 31.44
CA LYS A 121 34.67 32.46 32.09
C LYS A 121 34.25 32.40 33.56
N THR A 122 33.15 31.71 33.86
CA THR A 122 32.65 31.55 35.23
C THR A 122 33.65 30.78 36.10
N ILE A 123 34.21 29.69 35.58
CA ILE A 123 35.26 28.91 36.26
C ILE A 123 36.49 29.79 36.53
N ALA A 124 36.93 30.60 35.56
CA ALA A 124 38.06 31.50 35.74
C ALA A 124 37.80 32.57 36.80
N ILE A 125 36.58 33.13 36.85
CA ILE A 125 36.17 34.09 37.90
C ILE A 125 36.16 33.39 39.27
N MET A 126 35.61 32.18 39.36
CA MET A 126 35.57 31.40 40.59
C MET A 126 36.96 31.06 41.12
N GLN A 127 37.89 30.66 40.23
CA GLN A 127 39.29 30.43 40.60
C GLN A 127 39.97 31.70 41.11
N ARG A 128 39.70 32.86 40.48
CA ARG A 128 40.22 34.15 40.96
C ARG A 128 39.65 34.52 42.32
N SER A 129 38.34 34.32 42.55
CA SER A 129 37.74 34.58 43.87
C SER A 129 38.29 33.65 44.94
N ASP A 130 38.51 32.38 44.63
CA ASP A 130 39.10 31.41 45.57
C ASP A 130 40.56 31.75 45.89
N ALA A 131 41.33 32.20 44.90
CA ALA A 131 42.70 32.68 45.10
C ALA A 131 42.73 33.93 46.00
N LEU A 132 41.87 34.92 45.72
CA LEU A 132 41.73 36.10 46.55
C LEU A 132 41.28 35.76 47.97
N ALA A 133 40.33 34.83 48.14
CA ALA A 133 39.87 34.39 49.45
C ALA A 133 41.00 33.71 50.26
N LYS A 134 41.84 32.91 49.61
CA LYS A 134 43.05 32.33 50.23
C LYS A 134 44.07 33.39 50.62
N GLU A 135 44.30 34.37 49.74
CA GLU A 135 45.23 35.47 50.02
C GLU A 135 44.73 36.33 51.19
N LEU A 136 43.43 36.62 51.24
CA LEU A 136 42.78 37.33 52.33
C LEU A 136 42.83 36.52 53.63
N ALA A 137 42.62 35.21 53.59
CA ALA A 137 42.79 34.33 54.75
C ALA A 137 44.24 34.35 55.26
N ASN A 138 45.23 34.27 54.37
CA ASN A 138 46.65 34.37 54.73
C ASN A 138 46.98 35.73 55.36
N GLN A 139 46.52 36.83 54.77
CA GLN A 139 46.66 38.17 55.34
C GLN A 139 45.92 38.33 56.68
N THR A 140 44.81 37.62 56.86
CA THR A 140 44.07 37.60 58.13
C THR A 140 44.81 36.79 59.20
N GLU A 141 45.49 35.70 58.82
CA GLU A 141 46.37 34.93 59.69
C GLU A 141 47.64 35.71 60.05
N GLU A 142 48.22 36.47 59.12
CA GLU A 142 49.30 37.42 59.38
C GLU A 142 48.84 38.57 60.29
N CYS A 143 47.65 39.13 60.05
CA CYS A 143 47.03 40.13 60.95
C CYS A 143 46.70 39.54 62.33
N LYS A 144 46.39 38.25 62.45
CA LYS A 144 46.23 37.55 63.74
C LYS A 144 47.58 37.36 64.45
N ARG A 145 48.68 37.17 63.72
CA ARG A 145 50.06 37.14 64.27
C ARG A 145 50.56 38.52 64.68
N LEU A 146 50.06 39.59 64.07
CA LEU A 146 50.34 40.99 64.43
C LEU A 146 49.54 41.51 65.64
N LYS A 147 48.77 40.66 66.34
CA LYS A 147 48.06 41.02 67.58
C LYS A 147 48.88 40.84 68.86
N GLU A 148 50.13 40.39 68.75
CA GLU A 148 51.08 40.44 69.87
C GLU A 148 51.99 41.69 69.74
N LEU A 149 51.72 42.66 70.63
CA LEU A 149 52.40 43.97 70.88
C LEU A 149 52.06 45.15 69.93
N PRO A 150 52.25 46.44 70.33
CA PRO A 150 52.35 47.09 71.65
C PRO A 150 51.38 48.31 71.77
N SER A 151 51.56 49.15 72.80
CA SER A 151 50.78 50.34 73.21
C SER A 151 50.21 51.23 72.07
N PRO A 152 49.02 51.85 72.28
CA PRO A 152 48.22 52.46 71.22
C PRO A 152 48.96 53.62 70.53
N LYS A 153 49.18 53.49 69.22
CA LYS A 153 49.57 54.61 68.36
C LYS A 153 48.35 55.47 68.10
N LEU A 154 48.44 56.74 68.46
CA LEU A 154 47.49 57.75 68.05
C LEU A 154 47.59 57.89 66.52
N TYR A 155 46.59 57.40 65.78
CA TYR A 155 46.56 57.46 64.31
C TYR A 155 46.31 58.88 63.77
N PHE A 156 45.94 59.81 64.65
CA PHE A 156 45.55 61.16 64.29
C PHE A 156 46.25 62.15 65.21
N GLU A 157 47.04 63.03 64.62
CA GLU A 157 47.74 64.10 65.34
C GLU A 157 46.88 65.38 65.40
N THR A 158 45.87 65.49 64.54
CA THR A 158 44.95 66.64 64.50
C THR A 158 43.48 66.21 64.33
N PRO A 159 42.52 66.92 64.96
CA PRO A 159 41.08 66.60 64.88
C PRO A 159 40.50 66.62 63.46
N ASP A 160 41.07 67.44 62.58
CA ASP A 160 40.60 67.61 61.19
C ASP A 160 40.80 66.34 60.34
N GLN A 161 41.80 65.50 60.67
CA GLN A 161 42.03 64.23 59.99
C GLN A 161 40.88 63.25 60.21
N LEU A 162 40.29 63.27 61.41
CA LEU A 162 39.15 62.45 61.77
C LEU A 162 37.88 62.90 61.04
N LEU A 163 37.65 64.21 60.96
CA LEU A 163 36.53 64.79 60.21
C LEU A 163 36.62 64.47 58.71
N THR A 164 37.84 64.49 58.15
CA THR A 164 38.08 64.13 56.75
C THR A 164 37.74 62.66 56.48
N ILE A 165 38.13 61.75 57.39
CA ILE A 165 37.79 60.33 57.27
C ILE A 165 36.30 60.09 57.44
N PHE A 166 35.65 60.75 58.39
CA PHE A 166 34.19 60.63 58.55
C PHE A 166 33.45 61.15 57.32
N GLY A 167 33.87 62.27 56.72
CA GLY A 167 33.29 62.76 55.47
C GLY A 167 33.50 61.81 54.29
N LEU A 168 34.68 61.17 54.19
CA LEU A 168 34.94 60.14 53.18
C LEU A 168 34.09 58.88 53.42
N LEU A 169 33.93 58.48 54.68
CA LEU A 169 33.12 57.33 55.08
C LEU A 169 31.64 57.58 54.78
N GLU A 170 31.13 58.78 55.08
CA GLU A 170 29.76 59.19 54.73
C GLU A 170 29.53 59.14 53.22
N LYS A 171 30.48 59.65 52.42
CA LYS A 171 30.39 59.61 50.96
C LYS A 171 30.44 58.18 50.42
N GLN A 172 31.27 57.31 50.99
CA GLN A 172 31.29 55.88 50.65
C GLN A 172 29.98 55.20 51.01
N ASN A 173 29.46 55.44 52.22
CA ASN A 173 28.19 54.88 52.68
C ASN A 173 27.02 55.32 51.79
N LEU A 174 27.00 56.59 51.36
CA LEU A 174 26.02 57.10 50.41
C LEU A 174 26.11 56.39 49.05
N ASN A 175 27.33 56.20 48.53
CA ASN A 175 27.54 55.46 47.27
C ASN A 175 27.06 54.01 47.39
N TYR A 176 27.35 53.33 48.49
CA TYR A 176 26.86 51.97 48.72
C TYR A 176 25.34 51.90 48.77
N LEU A 177 24.69 52.89 49.40
CA LEU A 177 23.24 52.97 49.44
C LEU A 177 22.66 53.17 48.04
N LEU A 178 23.25 54.05 47.23
CA LEU A 178 22.85 54.27 45.85
C LEU A 178 22.97 52.98 45.03
N PHE A 179 24.11 52.31 45.07
CA PHE A 179 24.32 51.03 44.40
C PHE A 179 23.34 49.95 44.87
N ALA A 180 23.03 49.89 46.16
CA ALA A 180 22.05 48.93 46.69
C ALA A 180 20.63 49.21 46.16
N THR A 181 20.25 50.49 46.03
CA THR A 181 18.94 50.86 45.46
C THR A 181 18.85 50.50 43.98
N GLU A 182 19.87 50.80 43.19
CA GLU A 182 19.95 50.45 41.77
C GLU A 182 19.91 48.92 41.59
N LEU A 183 20.71 48.17 42.35
CA LEU A 183 20.72 46.72 42.29
C LEU A 183 19.36 46.11 42.66
N SER A 184 18.63 46.71 43.60
CA SER A 184 17.27 46.25 43.96
C SER A 184 16.29 46.39 42.78
N SER A 185 16.40 47.50 42.02
CA SER A 185 15.56 47.76 40.86
C SER A 185 15.84 46.76 39.73
N GLU A 186 17.12 46.48 39.50
CA GLU A 186 17.60 45.52 38.51
C GLU A 186 17.18 44.08 38.86
N LYS A 187 17.31 43.71 40.14
CA LYS A 187 16.83 42.42 40.66
C LYS A 187 15.32 42.26 40.43
N ASN A 188 14.54 43.29 40.73
CA ASN A 188 13.08 43.24 40.55
C ASN A 188 12.71 43.15 39.06
N ARG A 189 13.44 43.84 38.17
CA ARG A 189 13.27 43.71 36.72
C ARG A 189 13.57 42.30 36.24
N PHE A 190 14.70 41.73 36.67
CA PHE A 190 15.09 40.36 36.33
C PHE A 190 14.04 39.34 36.79
N LEU A 191 13.55 39.43 38.04
CA LEU A 191 12.52 38.53 38.56
C LEU A 191 11.22 38.60 37.72
N ARG A 192 10.80 39.80 37.29
CA ARG A 192 9.63 39.93 36.40
C ARG A 192 9.86 39.29 35.04
N THR A 193 11.06 39.41 34.48
CA THR A 193 11.41 38.77 33.21
C THR A 193 11.40 37.25 33.34
N VAL A 194 11.97 36.71 34.42
CA VAL A 194 11.96 35.27 34.70
C VAL A 194 10.53 34.74 34.84
N GLU A 195 9.66 35.44 35.57
CA GLU A 195 8.27 35.00 35.73
C GLU A 195 7.51 35.00 34.39
N LYS A 196 7.71 36.04 33.56
CA LYS A 196 7.15 36.09 32.21
C LYS A 196 7.65 34.93 31.35
N MET A 197 8.96 34.67 31.37
CA MET A 197 9.55 33.58 30.58
C MET A 197 9.07 32.20 31.04
N LYS A 198 8.87 32.01 32.34
CA LYS A 198 8.26 30.79 32.89
C LYS A 198 6.82 30.62 32.43
N GLN A 199 6.07 31.72 32.35
CA GLN A 199 4.69 31.70 31.86
C GLN A 199 4.62 31.36 30.37
N THR A 200 5.49 31.95 29.53
CA THR A 200 5.53 31.62 28.09
C THR A 200 5.96 30.18 27.85
N LEU A 201 6.98 29.68 28.58
CA LEU A 201 7.41 28.29 28.47
C LEU A 201 6.30 27.30 28.86
N ARG A 202 5.49 27.62 29.87
CA ARG A 202 4.33 26.79 30.23
C ARG A 202 3.29 26.75 29.12
N GLN A 203 2.98 27.90 28.52
CA GLN A 203 2.04 27.98 27.40
C GLN A 203 2.52 27.20 26.18
N GLU A 204 3.80 27.28 25.85
CA GLU A 204 4.39 26.50 24.75
C GLU A 204 4.34 24.99 25.05
N LEU A 205 4.62 24.59 26.29
CA LEU A 205 4.55 23.18 26.70
C LEU A 205 3.12 22.64 26.59
N ASP A 206 2.13 23.39 27.07
CA ASP A 206 0.71 23.02 26.98
C ASP A 206 0.28 22.91 25.51
N PHE A 207 0.70 23.85 24.66
CA PHE A 207 0.41 23.82 23.22
C PHE A 207 1.03 22.60 22.52
N ILE A 208 2.29 22.27 22.83
CA ILE A 208 2.96 21.09 22.28
C ILE A 208 2.26 19.81 22.73
N GLN A 209 1.82 19.74 24.00
CA GLN A 209 1.07 18.59 24.50
C GLN A 209 -0.28 18.42 23.78
N GLU A 210 -1.00 19.51 23.53
CA GLU A 210 -2.25 19.48 22.78
C GLU A 210 -2.03 19.02 21.34
N LYS A 211 -1.00 19.55 20.67
CA LYS A 211 -0.64 19.15 19.30
C LYS A 211 -0.21 17.69 19.20
N ASN A 212 0.55 17.19 20.16
CA ASN A 212 0.91 15.78 20.21
C ASN A 212 -0.32 14.89 20.37
N LYS A 213 -1.31 15.30 21.15
CA LYS A 213 -2.56 14.56 21.32
C LYS A 213 -3.38 14.53 20.02
N GLU A 214 -3.50 15.67 19.34
CA GLU A 214 -4.18 15.78 18.04
C GLU A 214 -3.54 14.87 16.97
N ILE A 215 -2.20 14.84 16.92
CA ILE A 215 -1.46 13.96 16.02
C ILE A 215 -1.68 12.49 16.37
N GLN A 216 -1.64 12.12 17.65
CA GLN A 216 -1.90 10.74 18.08
C GLN A 216 -3.31 10.27 17.70
N ASP A 217 -4.32 11.13 17.86
CA ASP A 217 -5.69 10.80 17.49
C ASP A 217 -5.84 10.65 15.96
N THR A 218 -5.13 11.48 15.19
CA THR A 218 -5.09 11.38 13.72
C THR A 218 -4.40 10.08 13.25
N ILE A 219 -3.31 9.69 13.91
CA ILE A 219 -2.61 8.42 13.62
C ILE A 219 -3.56 7.25 13.84
N LYS A 220 -4.21 7.18 15.00
CA LYS A 220 -5.18 6.10 15.31
C LYS A 220 -6.29 6.01 14.27
N TRP A 221 -6.87 7.14 13.89
CA TRP A 221 -7.90 7.19 12.87
C TRP A 221 -7.43 6.68 11.50
N ASN A 222 -6.18 6.98 11.14
CA ASN A 222 -5.58 6.47 9.91
C ASN A 222 -5.29 4.96 9.97
N GLU A 223 -4.82 4.46 11.11
CA GLU A 223 -4.60 3.02 11.33
C GLU A 223 -5.91 2.24 11.20
N ASP A 224 -7.00 2.71 11.83
CA ASP A 224 -8.32 2.09 11.74
C ASP A 224 -8.81 2.04 10.28
N ARG A 225 -8.65 3.15 9.53
CA ARG A 225 -9.00 3.21 8.11
C ARG A 225 -8.15 2.29 7.24
N GLU A 226 -6.89 2.07 7.59
CA GLU A 226 -6.03 1.14 6.87
C GLU A 226 -6.54 -0.30 7.03
N VAL A 227 -6.95 -0.67 8.24
CA VAL A 227 -7.55 -1.99 8.51
C VAL A 227 -8.81 -2.19 7.68
N GLU A 228 -9.74 -1.22 7.69
CA GLU A 228 -10.97 -1.28 6.88
C GLU A 228 -10.68 -1.46 5.38
N ARG A 229 -9.72 -0.69 4.86
CA ARG A 229 -9.33 -0.78 3.44
C ARG A 229 -8.70 -2.12 3.10
N LYS A 230 -7.85 -2.67 3.98
CA LYS A 230 -7.28 -4.01 3.81
C LYS A 230 -8.38 -5.07 3.74
N GLU A 231 -9.37 -5.00 4.62
CA GLU A 231 -10.50 -5.94 4.59
C GLU A 231 -11.28 -5.86 3.27
N VAL A 232 -11.59 -4.66 2.80
CA VAL A 232 -12.28 -4.45 1.52
C VAL A 232 -11.43 -4.99 0.36
N PHE A 233 -10.12 -4.74 0.37
CA PHE A 233 -9.19 -5.23 -0.63
C PHE A 233 -9.17 -6.77 -0.68
N PHE A 234 -9.05 -7.45 0.46
CA PHE A 234 -9.05 -8.91 0.51
C PHE A 234 -10.39 -9.51 0.11
N LYS A 235 -11.51 -8.86 0.45
CA LYS A 235 -12.84 -9.26 -0.06
C LYS A 235 -12.89 -9.19 -1.59
N ILE A 236 -12.43 -8.10 -2.19
CA ILE A 236 -12.39 -7.95 -3.66
C ILE A 236 -11.50 -9.01 -4.31
N LEU A 237 -10.32 -9.27 -3.73
CA LEU A 237 -9.38 -10.26 -4.24
C LEU A 237 -9.97 -11.67 -4.20
N LYS A 238 -10.65 -12.02 -3.09
CA LYS A 238 -11.26 -13.34 -2.91
C LYS A 238 -12.52 -13.53 -3.76
N ASP A 239 -13.38 -12.52 -3.85
CA ASP A 239 -14.69 -12.67 -4.49
C ASP A 239 -14.62 -12.43 -6.00
N LYS A 240 -13.90 -11.40 -6.45
CA LYS A 240 -13.91 -11.01 -7.88
C LYS A 240 -12.72 -11.57 -8.63
N ILE A 241 -11.52 -11.42 -8.09
CA ILE A 241 -10.29 -11.76 -8.83
C ILE A 241 -10.05 -13.26 -8.84
N LYS A 242 -10.19 -13.93 -7.69
CA LYS A 242 -10.01 -15.38 -7.61
C LYS A 242 -11.00 -16.12 -8.51
N ASP A 243 -12.27 -15.73 -8.52
CA ASP A 243 -13.29 -16.37 -9.34
C ASP A 243 -13.08 -16.08 -10.83
N LEU A 244 -12.59 -14.89 -11.19
CA LEU A 244 -12.28 -14.55 -12.58
C LEU A 244 -11.09 -15.36 -13.12
N VAL A 245 -10.02 -15.53 -12.32
CA VAL A 245 -8.80 -16.26 -12.73
C VAL A 245 -8.98 -17.78 -12.60
N SER A 246 -9.74 -18.24 -11.61
CA SER A 246 -9.94 -19.68 -11.32
C SER A 246 -11.23 -20.24 -11.91
N SER A 247 -11.96 -19.45 -12.71
CA SER A 247 -13.17 -19.95 -13.37
C SER A 247 -12.82 -21.17 -14.20
N SER A 248 -13.64 -22.22 -14.09
CA SER A 248 -13.51 -23.45 -14.87
C SER A 248 -13.40 -23.18 -16.37
N THR A 249 -14.02 -22.11 -16.87
CA THR A 249 -13.96 -21.73 -18.29
C THR A 249 -12.59 -21.21 -18.68
N VAL A 250 -11.95 -20.39 -17.84
CA VAL A 250 -10.62 -19.82 -18.11
C VAL A 250 -9.55 -20.91 -18.06
N LEU A 251 -9.63 -21.82 -17.09
CA LEU A 251 -8.77 -23.00 -17.01
C LEU A 251 -8.94 -23.94 -18.22
N GLN A 252 -10.18 -24.16 -18.68
CA GLN A 252 -10.43 -24.95 -19.89
C GLN A 252 -9.84 -24.28 -21.13
N ILE A 253 -10.03 -22.97 -21.31
CA ILE A 253 -9.45 -22.21 -22.42
C ILE A 253 -7.92 -22.29 -22.37
N PHE A 254 -7.31 -22.13 -21.18
CA PHE A 254 -5.87 -22.27 -21.00
C PHE A 254 -5.38 -23.64 -21.46
N ASN A 255 -6.04 -24.72 -21.04
CA ASN A 255 -5.68 -26.08 -21.46
C ASN A 255 -5.83 -26.30 -22.97
N TYR A 256 -6.89 -25.74 -23.59
CA TYR A 256 -7.07 -25.85 -25.03
C TYR A 256 -6.00 -25.09 -25.82
N VAL A 257 -5.62 -23.91 -25.36
CA VAL A 257 -4.55 -23.10 -25.96
C VAL A 257 -3.21 -23.82 -25.83
N ASP A 258 -2.88 -24.35 -24.66
CA ASP A 258 -1.64 -25.09 -24.44
C ASP A 258 -1.60 -26.36 -25.31
N PHE A 259 -2.71 -27.10 -25.40
CA PHE A 259 -2.83 -28.25 -26.29
C PHE A 259 -2.63 -27.89 -27.77
N ALA A 260 -3.30 -26.83 -28.24
CA ALA A 260 -3.19 -26.39 -29.63
C ALA A 260 -1.77 -25.91 -29.97
N TYR A 261 -1.15 -25.16 -29.06
CA TYR A 261 0.22 -24.65 -29.23
C TYR A 261 1.24 -25.80 -29.29
N GLN A 262 1.15 -26.76 -28.37
CA GLN A 262 2.03 -27.93 -28.34
C GLN A 262 1.94 -28.79 -29.60
N HIS A 263 0.74 -28.93 -30.16
CA HIS A 263 0.53 -29.75 -31.35
C HIS A 263 0.90 -29.07 -32.67
N LEU A 264 0.74 -27.75 -32.78
CA LEU A 264 0.93 -27.03 -34.03
C LEU A 264 2.32 -26.39 -34.16
N ILE A 265 2.92 -25.94 -33.05
CA ILE A 265 4.15 -25.13 -33.08
C ILE A 265 5.31 -25.89 -32.45
N ALA A 266 5.29 -26.08 -31.13
CA ALA A 266 6.37 -26.73 -30.40
C ALA A 266 5.94 -27.10 -28.97
N PRO A 267 6.56 -28.12 -28.34
CA PRO A 267 6.36 -28.38 -26.91
C PRO A 267 6.76 -27.13 -26.10
N ASN A 268 5.91 -26.74 -25.15
CA ASN A 268 6.06 -25.52 -24.38
C ASN A 268 7.14 -25.68 -23.29
N GLU A 269 8.41 -25.71 -23.70
CA GLU A 269 9.56 -25.85 -22.79
C GLU A 269 9.87 -24.55 -22.02
N VAL A 270 9.39 -23.40 -22.52
CA VAL A 270 9.74 -22.06 -22.04
C VAL A 270 8.72 -21.47 -21.07
N LYS A 271 7.62 -22.19 -20.75
CA LYS A 271 6.50 -21.69 -19.91
C LYS A 271 5.97 -20.34 -20.41
N LEU A 272 5.69 -20.25 -21.70
CA LEU A 272 5.09 -19.07 -22.30
C LEU A 272 3.72 -18.78 -21.68
N THR A 273 3.37 -17.49 -21.55
CA THR A 273 2.06 -17.07 -21.08
C THR A 273 0.99 -17.51 -22.08
N SER A 274 -0.24 -17.76 -21.63
CA SER A 274 -1.35 -18.12 -22.53
C SER A 274 -1.60 -17.09 -23.62
N LEU A 275 -1.39 -15.81 -23.34
CA LEU A 275 -1.48 -14.75 -24.34
C LEU A 275 -0.43 -14.91 -25.44
N ASP A 276 0.81 -15.19 -25.06
CA ASP A 276 1.92 -15.36 -26.01
C ASP A 276 1.70 -16.59 -26.88
N MET A 277 1.17 -17.68 -26.30
CA MET A 277 0.79 -18.89 -27.03
C MET A 277 -0.32 -18.62 -28.05
N VAL A 278 -1.36 -17.86 -27.68
CA VAL A 278 -2.44 -17.48 -28.62
C VAL A 278 -1.93 -16.60 -29.74
N GLN A 279 -1.08 -15.61 -29.44
CA GLN A 279 -0.54 -14.72 -30.48
C GLN A 279 0.35 -15.46 -31.48
N ALA A 280 1.10 -16.46 -31.02
CA ALA A 280 1.88 -17.31 -31.91
C ALA A 280 0.97 -18.16 -32.82
N LEU A 281 -0.09 -18.74 -32.26
CA LEU A 281 -1.10 -19.46 -33.05
C LEU A 281 -1.80 -18.57 -34.08
N GLU A 282 -2.10 -17.32 -33.71
CA GLU A 282 -2.69 -16.33 -34.61
C GLU A 282 -1.77 -16.00 -35.79
N ARG A 283 -0.46 -15.83 -35.54
CA ARG A 283 0.51 -15.60 -36.61
C ARG A 283 0.62 -16.79 -37.56
N GLU A 284 0.65 -18.01 -37.04
CA GLU A 284 0.66 -19.21 -37.88
C GLU A 284 -0.63 -19.33 -38.70
N TYR A 285 -1.78 -19.03 -38.11
CA TYR A 285 -3.04 -18.98 -38.82
C TYR A 285 -3.02 -17.95 -39.95
N ASP A 286 -2.55 -16.73 -39.69
CA ASP A 286 -2.45 -15.68 -40.69
C ASP A 286 -1.49 -16.05 -41.83
N ASN A 287 -0.35 -16.66 -41.50
CA ASN A 287 0.60 -17.16 -42.50
C ASN A 287 -0.05 -18.22 -43.40
N LEU A 288 -0.73 -19.20 -42.80
CA LEU A 288 -1.44 -20.24 -43.56
C LEU A 288 -2.58 -19.64 -44.40
N SER A 289 -3.36 -18.71 -43.85
CA SER A 289 -4.42 -18.02 -44.57
C SER A 289 -3.87 -17.23 -45.77
N MET A 290 -2.72 -16.58 -45.60
CA MET A 290 -2.03 -15.87 -46.68
C MET A 290 -1.56 -16.85 -47.76
N CYS A 291 -0.98 -17.99 -47.38
CA CYS A 291 -0.61 -19.06 -48.33
C CYS A 291 -1.84 -19.60 -49.08
N VAL A 292 -2.95 -19.87 -48.39
CA VAL A 292 -4.19 -20.37 -49.00
C VAL A 292 -4.76 -19.36 -49.99
N SER A 293 -4.70 -18.06 -49.69
CA SER A 293 -5.19 -17.01 -50.59
C SER A 293 -4.37 -16.86 -51.89
N ALA A 294 -3.14 -17.40 -51.93
CA ALA A 294 -2.28 -17.36 -53.09
C ALA A 294 -2.56 -18.49 -54.11
N TYR A 295 -3.37 -19.49 -53.76
CA TYR A 295 -3.72 -20.59 -54.65
C TYR A 295 -4.95 -20.27 -55.50
N ASP A 296 -4.96 -20.76 -56.75
CA ASP A 296 -6.11 -20.64 -57.66
C ASP A 296 -7.34 -21.36 -57.10
N LEU A 297 -8.49 -20.67 -57.11
CA LEU A 297 -9.76 -21.17 -56.54
C LEU A 297 -10.20 -22.52 -57.12
N ASP A 298 -9.84 -22.83 -58.36
CA ASP A 298 -10.23 -24.10 -58.99
C ASP A 298 -9.37 -25.28 -58.50
N MET A 299 -8.09 -25.05 -58.18
CA MET A 299 -7.26 -26.05 -57.49
C MET A 299 -7.74 -26.27 -56.05
N ILE A 300 -8.11 -25.20 -55.34
CA ILE A 300 -8.66 -25.30 -53.97
C ILE A 300 -9.94 -26.14 -53.96
N LYS A 301 -10.88 -25.90 -54.88
CA LYS A 301 -12.13 -26.71 -54.97
C LYS A 301 -11.87 -28.18 -55.26
N GLN A 302 -10.84 -28.49 -56.06
CA GLN A 302 -10.48 -29.88 -56.36
C GLN A 302 -9.86 -30.56 -55.13
N ILE A 303 -8.97 -29.87 -54.42
CA ILE A 303 -8.37 -30.35 -53.17
C ILE A 303 -9.43 -30.49 -52.07
N GLU A 304 -10.38 -29.56 -51.94
CA GLU A 304 -11.51 -29.63 -51.00
C GLU A 304 -12.40 -30.85 -51.29
N LYS A 305 -12.67 -31.12 -52.57
CA LYS A 305 -13.44 -32.31 -52.96
C LYS A 305 -12.69 -33.59 -52.59
N GLU A 306 -11.39 -33.66 -52.88
CA GLU A 306 -10.56 -34.82 -52.55
C GLU A 306 -10.41 -35.03 -51.04
N THR A 307 -10.17 -33.97 -50.26
CA THR A 307 -10.09 -34.04 -48.80
C THR A 307 -11.44 -34.39 -48.17
N TYR A 308 -12.55 -33.88 -48.69
CA TYR A 308 -13.89 -34.28 -48.23
C TYR A 308 -14.17 -35.76 -48.53
N GLU A 309 -13.83 -36.23 -49.73
CA GLU A 309 -13.95 -37.64 -50.08
C GLU A 309 -13.06 -38.53 -49.20
N HIS A 310 -11.83 -38.10 -48.93
CA HIS A 310 -10.91 -38.82 -48.04
C HIS A 310 -11.39 -38.85 -46.59
N GLY A 311 -11.79 -37.72 -46.02
CA GLY A 311 -12.33 -37.63 -44.66
C GLY A 311 -13.62 -38.45 -44.50
N ASN A 312 -14.46 -38.51 -45.53
CA ASN A 312 -15.65 -39.37 -45.51
C ASN A 312 -15.29 -40.87 -45.52
N ARG A 313 -14.18 -41.26 -46.18
CA ARG A 313 -13.65 -42.64 -46.10
C ARG A 313 -13.12 -42.95 -44.70
N GLU A 314 -12.34 -42.06 -44.10
CA GLU A 314 -11.83 -42.24 -42.73
C GLU A 314 -12.96 -42.30 -41.70
N LEU A 315 -13.98 -41.46 -41.85
CA LEU A 315 -15.14 -41.45 -40.94
C LEU A 315 -15.97 -42.72 -41.07
N LYS A 316 -16.04 -43.32 -42.27
CA LYS A 316 -16.65 -44.66 -42.46
C LYS A 316 -15.81 -45.74 -41.79
N GLN A 317 -14.49 -45.73 -41.99
CA GLN A 317 -13.57 -46.68 -41.34
C GLN A 317 -13.61 -46.57 -39.81
N ALA A 318 -13.63 -45.36 -39.26
CA ALA A 318 -13.76 -45.12 -37.82
C ALA A 318 -15.11 -45.61 -37.27
N LYS A 319 -16.20 -45.43 -38.02
CA LYS A 319 -17.53 -45.97 -37.67
C LYS A 319 -17.54 -47.50 -37.70
N GLU A 320 -16.91 -48.12 -38.69
CA GLU A 320 -16.76 -49.57 -38.79
C GLU A 320 -15.91 -50.12 -37.65
N ALA A 321 -14.75 -49.51 -37.39
CA ALA A 321 -13.89 -49.84 -36.26
C ALA A 321 -14.62 -49.67 -34.92
N SER A 322 -15.40 -48.61 -34.73
CA SER A 322 -16.21 -48.41 -33.51
C SER A 322 -17.29 -49.48 -33.33
N LYS A 323 -17.93 -49.92 -34.41
CA LYS A 323 -18.87 -51.06 -34.36
C LYS A 323 -18.14 -52.35 -33.99
N LEU A 324 -17.00 -52.61 -34.62
CA LEU A 324 -16.18 -53.79 -34.39
C LEU A 324 -15.68 -53.83 -32.94
N LEU A 325 -15.24 -52.70 -32.40
CA LEU A 325 -14.80 -52.56 -31.01
C LEU A 325 -15.95 -52.78 -30.02
N LYS A 326 -17.15 -52.26 -30.32
CA LYS A 326 -18.37 -52.57 -29.53
C LYS A 326 -18.74 -54.05 -29.57
N ASP A 327 -18.54 -54.71 -30.71
CA ASP A 327 -18.84 -56.14 -30.84
C ASP A 327 -17.78 -57.01 -30.15
N VAL A 328 -16.50 -56.61 -30.21
CA VAL A 328 -15.41 -57.19 -29.40
C VAL A 328 -15.68 -56.99 -27.92
N ASP A 329 -16.13 -55.83 -27.47
CA ASP A 329 -16.51 -55.57 -26.08
C ASP A 329 -17.67 -56.45 -25.63
N LYS A 330 -18.69 -56.66 -26.48
CA LYS A 330 -19.80 -57.58 -26.20
C LYS A 330 -19.32 -59.03 -26.12
N LEU A 331 -18.46 -59.46 -27.05
CA LEU A 331 -17.85 -60.79 -27.06
C LEU A 331 -16.97 -61.01 -25.82
N SER A 332 -16.13 -60.05 -25.47
CA SER A 332 -15.29 -60.05 -24.26
C SER A 332 -16.13 -60.14 -23.00
N LYS A 333 -17.24 -59.38 -22.90
CA LYS A 333 -18.19 -59.49 -21.79
C LYS A 333 -18.87 -60.86 -21.73
N ARG A 334 -19.29 -61.41 -22.88
CA ARG A 334 -19.89 -62.76 -22.95
C ARG A 334 -18.88 -63.86 -22.60
N LEU A 335 -17.65 -63.73 -23.07
CA LEU A 335 -16.56 -64.65 -22.79
C LEU A 335 -16.23 -64.64 -21.28
N LYS A 336 -16.03 -63.45 -20.70
CA LYS A 336 -15.87 -63.29 -19.24
C LYS A 336 -17.05 -63.89 -18.48
N SER A 337 -18.28 -63.63 -18.92
CA SER A 337 -19.49 -64.22 -18.31
C SER A 337 -19.61 -65.74 -18.48
N SER A 338 -19.02 -66.34 -19.53
CA SER A 338 -19.00 -67.81 -19.71
C SER A 338 -17.94 -68.50 -18.87
N TYR A 339 -16.87 -67.80 -18.49
CA TYR A 339 -15.86 -68.27 -17.53
C TYR A 339 -16.25 -67.99 -16.07
N GLU A 340 -17.30 -67.19 -15.83
CA GLU A 340 -17.91 -67.07 -14.51
C GLU A 340 -18.77 -68.32 -14.23
N PRO A 341 -18.52 -69.06 -13.13
CA PRO A 341 -19.27 -70.27 -12.83
C PRO A 341 -20.76 -69.92 -12.70
N THR A 342 -21.61 -70.72 -13.37
CA THR A 342 -23.07 -70.55 -13.35
C THR A 342 -23.52 -70.41 -11.91
N ARG A 343 -24.11 -69.27 -11.54
CA ARG A 343 -24.83 -69.11 -10.26
C ARG A 343 -26.05 -70.02 -10.30
N ARG A 344 -25.85 -71.34 -10.16
CA ARG A 344 -26.88 -72.24 -9.64
C ARG A 344 -27.22 -71.67 -8.28
N LYS A 345 -28.44 -71.13 -8.17
CA LYS A 345 -29.03 -70.78 -6.90
C LYS A 345 -29.02 -72.05 -6.05
N MET A 346 -28.20 -72.08 -5.00
CA MET A 346 -28.45 -72.97 -3.89
C MET A 346 -29.75 -72.48 -3.25
N TYR A 347 -30.84 -73.17 -3.57
CA TYR A 347 -31.96 -73.29 -2.65
C TYR A 347 -31.68 -74.54 -1.83
N ASP A 348 -31.83 -74.42 -0.52
CA ASP A 348 -31.86 -75.53 0.45
C ASP A 348 -32.86 -76.62 0.04
#